data_AF-A0A8S2KS41-F1
#
_entry.id   AF-A0A8S2KS41-F1
#
_cell.length_a   1.000
_cell.length_b   1.000
_cell.length_c   1.000
_cell.angle_alpha   90.00
_cell.angle_beta   90.00
_cell.angle_gamma   90.00
#
_symmetry.space_group_name_H-M   'P 1'
#
loop_
_entity.id
_entity.type
_entity.pdbx_description
1 polymer ?
#
loop_
_entity_poly.entity_id
_entity_poly.type
_entity_poly.pdbx_seq_one_letter_code
_entity_poly.pdbx_strand_id
1 'polypeptide(L)'
;LDIGKKSDDLTGKYEKQYTSWLTFESEFNTFRDQIIRDLEQRANSILSNDVNKIFNINKMTAVLNELKILDDDIRHQTSNYNHLHKQLIELRQYSSTDGQRSIHNEQASIETRWNQLNKQVSDKV
;
A
#
# COMPACT_ATOMS: atom_id res chain seq x y z
N LEU A 1 -15.27 3.51 2.01
CA LEU A 1 -15.44 4.41 0.85
C LEU A 1 -16.68 3.96 0.09
N ASP A 2 -17.85 4.55 0.32
CA ASP A 2 -19.00 4.35 -0.56
C ASP A 2 -18.93 5.42 -1.66
N ILE A 3 -17.94 5.27 -2.56
CA ILE A 3 -17.71 6.17 -3.71
C ILE A 3 -18.74 5.88 -4.83
N GLY A 4 -19.60 4.86 -4.66
CA GLY A 4 -20.55 4.41 -5.68
C GLY A 4 -21.75 5.33 -5.96
N LYS A 5 -21.98 6.40 -5.20
CA LYS A 5 -23.25 7.15 -5.25
C LYS A 5 -23.30 8.40 -6.14
N LYS A 6 -22.34 8.62 -7.05
CA LYS A 6 -22.46 9.71 -8.06
C LYS A 6 -22.09 9.25 -9.48
N SER A 7 -22.47 8.02 -9.82
CA SER A 7 -22.39 7.48 -11.18
C SER A 7 -23.51 8.00 -12.12
N ASP A 8 -24.51 8.70 -11.59
CA ASP A 8 -25.79 8.86 -12.29
C ASP A 8 -25.79 9.86 -13.47
N ASP A 9 -24.71 10.62 -13.71
CA ASP A 9 -24.73 11.73 -14.69
C ASP A 9 -23.81 11.57 -15.92
N LEU A 10 -23.23 10.39 -16.16
CA LEU A 10 -22.14 10.23 -17.15
C LEU A 10 -22.32 9.06 -18.14
N THR A 11 -23.56 8.74 -18.51
CA THR A 11 -23.96 7.46 -19.13
C THR A 11 -23.51 7.15 -20.57
N GLY A 12 -22.85 8.05 -21.31
CA GLY A 12 -22.51 7.79 -22.73
C GLY A 12 -21.03 7.71 -23.10
N LYS A 13 -20.15 8.48 -22.41
CA LYS A 13 -18.72 8.62 -22.77
C LYS A 13 -17.77 7.84 -21.86
N TYR A 14 -18.28 7.21 -20.81
CA TYR A 14 -17.50 6.79 -19.66
C TYR A 14 -17.36 5.29 -19.49
N GLU A 15 -17.86 4.44 -20.37
CA GLU A 15 -17.81 2.97 -20.17
C GLU A 15 -16.36 2.43 -20.06
N LYS A 16 -15.43 2.98 -20.86
CA LYS A 16 -13.99 2.73 -20.72
C LYS A 16 -13.42 3.31 -19.43
N GLN A 17 -13.85 4.51 -19.04
CA GLN A 17 -13.37 5.19 -17.84
C GLN A 17 -13.89 4.53 -16.56
N TYR A 18 -15.10 3.97 -16.59
CA TYR A 18 -15.73 3.20 -15.52
C TYR A 18 -15.07 1.84 -15.35
N THR A 19 -14.77 1.13 -16.45
CA THR A 19 -14.00 -0.12 -16.39
C THR A 19 -12.60 0.13 -15.83
N SER A 20 -11.90 1.16 -16.33
CA SER A 20 -10.60 1.58 -15.78
C SER A 20 -10.68 1.97 -14.30
N TRP A 21 -11.80 2.56 -13.88
CA TRP A 21 -12.03 2.93 -12.48
C TRP A 21 -12.25 1.71 -11.58
N LEU A 22 -13.06 0.73 -12.00
CA LEU A 22 -13.26 -0.52 -11.27
C LEU A 22 -11.96 -1.32 -11.14
N THR A 23 -11.16 -1.37 -12.21
CA THR A 23 -9.83 -1.99 -12.18
C THR A 23 -8.93 -1.29 -11.16
N PHE A 24 -8.86 0.04 -11.22
CA PHE A 24 -8.08 0.83 -10.25
C PHE A 24 -8.56 0.59 -8.81
N GLU A 25 -9.87 0.64 -8.55
CA GLU A 25 -10.43 0.44 -7.21
C GLU A 25 -10.07 -0.96 -6.68
N SER A 26 -10.16 -1.98 -7.53
CA SER A 26 -9.77 -3.35 -7.17
C SER A 26 -8.28 -3.45 -6.85
N GLU A 27 -7.41 -2.91 -7.70
CA GLU A 27 -5.94 -2.91 -7.51
C GLU A 27 -5.55 -2.15 -6.24
N PHE A 28 -6.17 -0.98 -6.03
CA PHE A 28 -5.96 -0.13 -4.87
C PHE A 28 -6.39 -0.80 -3.57
N ASN A 29 -7.58 -1.39 -3.54
CA ASN A 29 -8.07 -2.13 -2.36
C ASN A 29 -7.18 -3.35 -2.08
N THR A 30 -6.75 -4.07 -3.12
CA THR A 30 -5.81 -5.20 -2.98
C THR A 30 -4.49 -4.73 -2.37
N PHE A 31 -3.94 -3.62 -2.85
CA PHE A 31 -2.71 -3.06 -2.32
C PHE A 31 -2.86 -2.62 -0.84
N ARG A 32 -3.93 -1.88 -0.51
CA ARG A 32 -4.17 -1.34 0.83
C ARG A 32 -4.47 -2.43 1.88
N ASP A 33 -5.36 -3.37 1.53
CA ASP A 33 -5.98 -4.26 2.50
C ASP A 33 -5.30 -5.63 2.58
N GLN A 34 -4.63 -6.05 1.50
CA GLN A 34 -3.89 -7.30 1.43
C GLN A 34 -2.38 -7.05 1.48
N ILE A 35 -1.81 -6.38 0.48
CA ILE A 35 -0.34 -6.30 0.32
C ILE A 35 0.31 -5.56 1.48
N ILE A 36 -0.11 -4.32 1.77
CA ILE A 36 0.48 -3.55 2.87
C ILE A 36 0.28 -4.28 4.20
N ARG A 37 -0.91 -4.84 4.43
CA ARG A 37 -1.24 -5.54 5.67
C ARG A 37 -0.35 -6.76 5.88
N ASP A 38 -0.14 -7.57 4.85
CA ASP A 38 0.71 -8.76 4.92
C ASP A 38 2.17 -8.39 5.18
N LEU A 39 2.67 -7.33 4.52
CA LEU A 39 4.03 -6.84 4.74
C LEU A 39 4.20 -6.28 6.16
N GLU A 40 3.23 -5.51 6.67
CA GLU A 40 3.22 -5.02 8.05
C GLU A 40 3.20 -6.17 9.07
N GLN A 41 2.40 -7.21 8.82
CA GLN A 41 2.34 -8.39 9.69
C GLN A 41 3.66 -9.15 9.70
N ARG A 42 4.27 -9.34 8.53
CA ARG A 42 5.60 -9.97 8.41
C ARG A 42 6.68 -9.13 9.11
N ALA A 43 6.69 -7.82 8.88
CA ALA A 43 7.62 -6.91 9.56
C ALA A 43 7.48 -7.02 11.09
N ASN A 44 6.27 -6.92 11.61
CA ASN A 44 6.00 -7.05 13.04
C ASN A 44 6.41 -8.42 13.59
N SER A 45 6.14 -9.51 12.88
CA SER A 45 6.53 -10.86 13.28
C SER A 45 8.05 -11.00 13.39
N ILE A 46 8.78 -10.55 12.36
CA ILE A 46 10.24 -10.63 12.32
C ILE A 46 10.87 -9.76 13.41
N LEU A 47 10.38 -8.53 13.57
CA LEU A 47 10.92 -7.55 14.53
C LEU A 47 10.51 -7.80 15.98
N SER A 48 9.43 -8.56 16.22
CA SER A 48 9.06 -9.00 17.58
C SER A 48 10.11 -9.91 18.21
N ASN A 49 10.88 -10.62 17.38
CA ASN A 49 12.06 -11.32 17.81
C ASN A 49 13.17 -10.27 18.00
N ASP A 50 13.41 -9.87 19.25
CA ASP A 50 14.48 -8.94 19.58
C ASP A 50 15.83 -9.54 19.18
N VAL A 51 16.32 -9.19 17.99
CA VAL A 51 17.52 -9.75 17.37
C VAL A 51 18.73 -9.58 18.30
N ASN A 52 18.73 -8.53 19.12
CA ASN A 52 19.78 -8.26 20.12
C ASN A 52 19.77 -9.22 21.31
N LYS A 53 18.68 -9.97 21.50
CA LYS A 53 18.54 -11.02 22.53
C LYS A 53 18.69 -12.43 21.97
N ILE A 54 18.94 -12.57 20.67
CA ILE A 54 19.17 -13.87 20.04
C ILE A 54 20.64 -14.25 20.22
N PHE A 55 20.93 -15.05 21.24
CA PHE A 55 22.28 -15.61 21.48
C PHE A 55 22.60 -16.83 20.59
N ASN A 56 21.75 -17.14 19.61
CA ASN A 56 21.89 -18.28 18.71
C ASN A 56 22.13 -17.79 17.28
N ILE A 57 23.35 -18.00 16.77
CA ILE A 57 23.78 -17.56 15.44
C ILE A 57 22.84 -18.06 14.34
N ASN A 58 22.40 -19.31 14.39
CA ASN A 58 21.51 -19.87 13.36
C ASN A 58 20.15 -19.15 13.33
N LYS A 59 19.61 -18.79 14.50
CA LYS A 59 18.36 -18.02 14.60
C LYS A 59 18.57 -16.59 14.11
N MET A 60 19.71 -15.98 14.41
CA MET A 60 20.04 -14.64 13.92
C MET A 60 20.17 -14.62 12.39
N THR A 61 20.84 -15.62 11.79
CA THR A 61 20.94 -15.75 10.33
C THR A 61 19.57 -15.95 9.67
N ALA A 62 18.68 -16.74 10.27
CA ALA A 62 17.31 -16.92 9.77
C ALA A 62 16.53 -15.59 9.76
N VAL A 63 16.59 -14.84 10.87
CA VAL A 63 15.92 -13.53 10.97
C VAL A 63 16.47 -12.53 9.96
N LEU A 64 17.80 -12.46 9.77
CA LEU A 64 18.40 -11.58 8.77
C LEU A 64 18.00 -11.96 7.33
N ASN A 65 17.92 -13.26 7.02
CA ASN A 65 17.44 -13.72 5.72
C ASN A 65 15.96 -13.34 5.50
N GLU A 66 15.11 -13.48 6.52
CA GLU A 66 13.71 -13.08 6.44
C GLU A 66 13.54 -11.56 6.26
N LEU A 67 14.35 -10.75 6.96
CA LEU A 67 14.38 -9.29 6.77
C LEU A 67 14.79 -8.92 5.35
N LYS A 68 15.80 -9.59 4.80
CA LYS A 68 16.25 -9.34 3.43
C LYS A 68 15.17 -9.69 2.39
N ILE A 69 14.50 -10.83 2.55
CA ILE A 69 13.38 -11.21 1.68
C ILE A 69 12.25 -10.18 1.77
N LEU A 70 11.94 -9.71 2.99
CA LEU A 70 10.92 -8.68 3.20
C LEU A 70 11.32 -7.34 2.53
N ASP A 71 12.58 -6.93 2.63
CA ASP A 71 13.10 -5.73 1.95
C ASP A 71 13.03 -5.86 0.42
N ASP A 72 13.34 -7.03 -0.14
CA ASP A 72 13.17 -7.31 -1.56
C ASP A 72 11.69 -7.21 -1.99
N ASP A 73 10.77 -7.76 -1.20
CA ASP A 73 9.33 -7.69 -1.46
C ASP A 73 8.81 -6.24 -1.40
N ILE A 74 9.26 -5.44 -0.44
CA ILE A 74 8.92 -4.01 -0.33
C ILE A 74 9.44 -3.24 -1.53
N ARG A 75 10.68 -3.49 -1.96
CA ARG A 75 11.25 -2.87 -3.17
C ARG A 75 10.47 -3.23 -4.41
N HIS A 76 10.05 -4.50 -4.55
CA HIS A 76 9.22 -4.93 -5.67
C HIS A 76 7.88 -4.18 -5.69
N GLN A 77 7.23 -4.07 -4.54
CA GLN A 77 5.94 -3.39 -4.39
C GLN A 77 6.02 -1.86 -4.44
N THR A 78 7.20 -1.26 -4.32
CA THR A 78 7.40 0.21 -4.42
C THR A 78 6.98 0.73 -5.80
N SER A 79 7.20 -0.05 -6.86
CA SER A 79 6.75 0.30 -8.21
C SER A 79 5.22 0.40 -8.31
N ASN A 80 4.52 -0.55 -7.69
CA ASN A 80 3.07 -0.61 -7.62
C ASN A 80 2.50 0.53 -6.75
N TYR A 81 3.11 0.78 -5.58
CA TYR A 81 2.79 1.93 -4.73
C TYR A 81 2.85 3.24 -5.51
N ASN A 82 3.95 3.49 -6.22
CA ASN A 82 4.14 4.73 -6.99
C ASN A 82 3.11 4.87 -8.12
N HIS A 83 2.77 3.75 -8.78
CA HIS A 83 1.75 3.72 -9.82
C HIS A 83 0.37 4.13 -9.28
N LEU A 84 -0.08 3.47 -8.21
CA LEU A 84 -1.37 3.74 -7.57
C LEU A 84 -1.42 5.15 -6.98
N HIS A 85 -0.33 5.63 -6.38
CA HIS A 85 -0.23 6.98 -5.84
C HIS A 85 -0.42 8.04 -6.94
N LYS A 86 0.18 7.83 -8.11
CA LYS A 86 0.00 8.72 -9.26
C LYS A 86 -1.45 8.71 -9.76
N GLN A 87 -2.07 7.54 -9.87
CA GLN A 87 -3.46 7.42 -10.29
C GLN A 87 -4.44 8.08 -9.32
N LEU A 88 -4.20 8.00 -8.00
CA LEU A 88 -4.99 8.73 -7.00
C LEU A 88 -4.94 10.25 -7.21
N ILE A 89 -3.76 10.80 -7.53
CA ILE A 89 -3.60 12.23 -7.82
C ILE A 89 -4.39 12.62 -9.07
N GLU A 90 -4.34 11.81 -10.12
CA GLU A 90 -5.09 12.03 -11.35
C GLU A 90 -6.61 11.98 -11.08
N LEU A 91 -7.09 10.96 -10.36
CA LEU A 91 -8.51 10.80 -10.02
C LEU A 91 -9.06 11.91 -9.12
N ARG A 92 -8.22 12.43 -8.22
CA ARG A 92 -8.59 13.55 -7.36
C ARG A 92 -9.03 14.76 -8.20
N GLN A 93 -8.38 15.04 -9.32
CA GLN A 93 -8.69 16.21 -10.15
C GLN A 93 -10.10 16.17 -10.76
N TYR A 94 -10.65 14.97 -10.98
CA TYR A 94 -11.97 14.76 -11.57
C TYR A 94 -13.08 14.56 -10.53
N SER A 95 -12.73 14.58 -9.24
CA SER A 95 -13.66 14.33 -8.15
C SER A 95 -14.32 15.61 -7.63
N SER A 96 -15.54 15.48 -7.10
CA SER A 96 -16.18 16.56 -6.31
C SER A 96 -15.35 16.93 -5.08
N THR A 97 -15.59 18.09 -4.46
CA THR A 97 -14.84 18.56 -3.28
C THR A 97 -14.79 17.52 -2.14
N ASP A 98 -15.91 16.86 -1.86
CA ASP A 98 -15.96 15.80 -0.84
C ASP A 98 -15.19 14.55 -1.29
N GLY A 99 -15.29 14.17 -2.56
CA GLY A 99 -14.50 13.08 -3.14
C GLY A 99 -12.99 13.35 -3.10
N GLN A 100 -12.58 14.59 -3.38
CA GLN A 100 -11.19 15.03 -3.28
C GLN A 100 -10.65 14.89 -1.86
N ARG A 101 -11.45 15.29 -0.85
CA ARG A 101 -11.08 15.15 0.57
C ARG A 101 -10.96 13.67 0.94
N SER A 102 -11.89 12.84 0.48
CA SER A 102 -11.88 11.40 0.74
C SER A 102 -10.65 10.72 0.14
N ILE A 103 -10.36 10.98 -1.13
CA ILE A 103 -9.17 10.46 -1.83
C ILE A 103 -7.89 10.92 -1.14
N HIS A 104 -7.82 12.19 -0.76
CA HIS A 104 -6.65 12.74 -0.06
C HIS A 104 -6.40 12.05 1.29
N ASN A 105 -7.45 11.80 2.09
CA ASN A 105 -7.31 11.13 3.37
C ASN A 105 -6.80 9.69 3.21
N GLU A 106 -7.32 8.96 2.22
CA GLU A 106 -6.88 7.59 1.92
C GLU A 106 -5.42 7.57 1.42
N GLN A 107 -5.06 8.50 0.53
CA GLN A 107 -3.70 8.66 0.05
C GLN A 107 -2.73 8.91 1.22
N ALA A 108 -3.06 9.85 2.11
CA ALA A 108 -2.25 10.18 3.28
C ALA A 108 -2.12 8.98 4.25
N SER A 109 -3.20 8.22 4.44
CA SER A 109 -3.18 7.02 5.27
C SER A 109 -2.24 5.95 4.71
N ILE A 110 -2.29 5.70 3.40
CA ILE A 110 -1.45 4.69 2.73
C ILE A 110 0.01 5.14 2.71
N GLU A 111 0.27 6.40 2.38
CA GLU A 111 1.62 6.96 2.38
C GLU A 111 2.27 6.85 3.76
N THR A 112 1.50 7.13 4.82
CA THR A 112 1.98 6.98 6.21
C THR A 112 2.37 5.54 6.50
N ARG A 113 1.50 4.57 6.20
CA ARG A 113 1.76 3.14 6.42
C ARG A 113 2.95 2.65 5.60
N TRP A 114 3.02 3.03 4.33
CA TRP A 114 4.08 2.64 3.42
C TRP A 114 5.44 3.18 3.88
N ASN A 115 5.52 4.45 4.27
CA ASN A 115 6.75 5.07 4.76
C ASN A 115 7.20 4.46 6.09
N GLN A 116 6.26 4.16 7.00
CA GLN A 116 6.56 3.49 8.26
C GLN A 116 7.14 2.08 8.01
N LEU A 117 6.52 1.29 7.14
CA LEU A 117 6.98 -0.04 6.78
C LEU A 117 8.40 -0.02 6.17
N ASN A 118 8.63 0.88 5.20
CA ASN A 118 9.95 1.04 4.58
C ASN A 118 11.02 1.37 5.64
N LYS A 119 10.74 2.35 6.50
CA LYS A 119 11.67 2.77 7.55
C LYS A 119 11.97 1.64 8.54
N GLN A 120 10.93 0.93 8.99
CA GLN A 120 11.08 -0.17 9.95
C GLN A 120 12.01 -1.28 9.45
N VAL A 121 11.97 -1.55 8.14
CA VAL A 121 12.78 -2.61 7.51
C VAL A 121 14.17 -2.07 7.14
N SER A 122 14.27 -0.87 6.57
CA SER A 122 15.56 -0.27 6.20
C SER A 122 16.46 0.02 7.39
N ASP A 123 15.90 0.34 8.57
CA ASP A 123 16.68 0.56 9.79
C ASP A 123 17.32 -0.74 10.32
N LYS A 124 17.02 -1.91 9.71
CA LYS A 124 17.38 -3.24 10.20
C LYS A 124 18.20 -4.08 9.21
N VAL A 125 18.23 -3.69 7.94
CA VAL A 125 19.02 -4.29 6.85
C VAL A 125 20.27 -3.45 6.63
#